data_AF-A0A954MK36-F1
#
_entry.id   AF-A0A954MK36-F1
#
_cell.length_a   1.000
_cell.length_b   1.000
_cell.length_c   1.000
_cell.angle_alpha   90.00
_cell.angle_beta   90.00
_cell.angle_gamma   90.00
#
_symmetry.space_group_name_H-M   'P 1'
#
loop_
_entity.id
_entity.type
_entity.pdbx_description
1 polymer ?
#
loop_
_entity_poly.entity_id
_entity_poly.type
_entity_poly.pdbx_seq_one_letter_code
_entity_poly.pdbx_strand_id
1 'polypeptide(L)'
;MVRCFSRRLKLGFLPLACWLTVLALVPQVACSEEDTAELANRQQQIFRDYERFEKTLYDIAEQTRRKDPERAELLYRARGQSQEQRILTEMQAISALLNKDPKYGDALERQKDLILRMQAVLKLLQSLDERERIAGEIARINDLLKDTNRLLAGQKDVNADTQRGGDPGQLGERQQKVADQAQQLAEKIDRQDAERKAERDSRDGSSPADSQQPGDDSKPSSGEGSEGDPMSGKPMSGDQDSKPGDSKPGEGEKQKPGENGNSPMPMGEPSEGKPSEGKPGEGKPSEGKPSEGQPSEGKPSEGKPSEGKPSSGKPSEGQPSEGQPSDGQQSEGNAQDEEQTRGREELEQARKEMQQALEELKGKDLKEADADQEQAIAKLEQMKAELEELLRQLREEEKEMYLTQLEARFQNMLRRQQQINSETVRLDGIPEEERPSTFGAKVEVVKRQQDENALDAAKALSLLKEDGTSVAFPEAVEQMQSNMENVSRRLSHLDTGDTTQLIELLIVESLEEMIFALQQELEKMQEQQQQQQQQQQQQDPGLVNQLAELKMIRSLQNQINRLTRQIGLKVDGEQAADPEQIDLLQDLSRRQERIQEATYDLSVGRNQ
;
A
#
# COMPACT_ATOMS: atom_id res chain seq x y z
N MET A 1 23.63 -33.96 7.68
CA MET A 1 24.30 -35.24 8.02
C MET A 1 24.92 -35.88 6.76
N VAL A 2 25.98 -35.31 6.17
CA VAL A 2 26.72 -35.93 5.04
C VAL A 2 28.20 -35.53 5.06
N ARG A 3 29.10 -36.45 5.44
CA ARG A 3 30.53 -36.58 5.04
C ARG A 3 31.25 -37.55 6.00
N CYS A 4 32.19 -38.34 5.45
CA CYS A 4 33.06 -39.36 6.07
C CYS A 4 32.57 -40.83 6.10
N PHE A 5 32.73 -41.54 4.97
CA PHE A 5 32.98 -42.98 4.98
C PHE A 5 33.86 -43.41 3.80
N SER A 6 35.16 -43.70 4.02
CA SER A 6 36.01 -44.37 3.04
C SER A 6 37.31 -44.90 3.67
N ARG A 7 37.83 -46.00 3.08
CA ARG A 7 39.10 -46.69 3.41
C ARG A 7 39.09 -47.43 4.77
N ARG A 8 38.90 -48.76 4.80
CA ARG A 8 39.81 -49.88 4.39
C ARG A 8 40.87 -50.21 5.44
N LEU A 9 40.80 -51.42 6.00
CA LEU A 9 41.84 -52.44 5.75
C LEU A 9 41.29 -53.87 5.95
N LYS A 10 42.14 -54.90 5.78
CA LYS A 10 41.79 -56.34 5.73
C LYS A 10 42.48 -57.13 6.85
N LEU A 11 41.92 -58.32 7.12
CA LEU A 11 42.45 -59.58 7.72
C LEU A 11 41.39 -60.12 8.70
N GLY A 12 41.07 -61.42 8.81
CA GLY A 12 41.44 -62.56 7.97
C GLY A 12 41.99 -63.76 8.75
N PHE A 13 41.12 -64.64 9.25
CA PHE A 13 41.29 -66.11 9.43
C PHE A 13 40.03 -66.69 10.13
N LEU A 14 39.80 -68.00 9.98
CA LEU A 14 38.71 -68.85 10.53
C LEU A 14 39.36 -70.24 10.85
N PRO A 15 38.73 -71.22 11.56
CA PRO A 15 37.28 -71.41 11.76
C PRO A 15 36.83 -71.95 13.17
N LEU A 16 35.55 -72.36 13.25
CA LEU A 16 34.96 -73.36 14.17
C LEU A 16 34.73 -73.03 15.67
N ALA A 17 33.56 -72.45 15.98
CA ALA A 17 32.63 -72.97 17.00
C ALA A 17 31.21 -72.36 16.85
N CYS A 18 30.19 -73.09 17.31
CA CYS A 18 28.80 -72.68 17.60
C CYS A 18 28.07 -71.67 16.69
N TRP A 19 27.19 -72.19 15.82
CA TRP A 19 25.95 -71.49 15.46
C TRP A 19 25.00 -71.41 16.66
N LEU A 20 24.56 -70.21 17.05
CA LEU A 20 23.19 -69.89 17.49
C LEU A 20 23.07 -68.37 17.72
N THR A 21 21.82 -67.86 17.68
CA THR A 21 21.44 -66.45 17.91
C THR A 21 22.20 -65.39 17.09
N VAL A 22 21.72 -65.10 15.88
CA VAL A 22 21.88 -63.78 15.24
C VAL A 22 20.51 -63.10 15.30
N LEU A 23 20.33 -62.21 16.28
CA LEU A 23 19.15 -61.36 16.41
C LEU A 23 19.62 -59.94 16.77
N ALA A 24 19.18 -58.96 15.97
CA ALA A 24 19.26 -57.52 16.23
C ALA A 24 20.54 -56.99 16.91
N LEU A 25 21.54 -56.60 16.10
CA LEU A 25 22.46 -55.51 16.46
C LEU A 25 22.47 -54.44 15.37
N VAL A 26 21.32 -53.77 15.22
CA VAL A 26 21.29 -52.43 14.61
C VAL A 26 21.96 -51.49 15.62
N PRO A 27 22.99 -50.70 15.26
CA PRO A 27 23.50 -49.67 16.15
C PRO A 27 22.41 -48.62 16.36
N GLN A 28 21.84 -48.54 17.56
CA GLN A 28 21.09 -47.36 17.95
C GLN A 28 22.08 -46.20 18.00
N VAL A 29 21.87 -45.20 17.15
CA VAL A 29 22.50 -43.90 17.32
C VAL A 29 21.84 -43.28 18.55
N ALA A 30 22.51 -43.39 19.69
CA ALA A 30 22.13 -42.66 20.89
C ALA A 30 22.42 -41.18 20.64
N CYS A 31 21.39 -40.39 20.34
CA CYS A 31 21.46 -38.94 20.51
C CYS A 31 21.84 -38.66 21.97
N SER A 32 22.84 -37.81 22.21
CA SER A 32 23.31 -37.59 23.58
C SER A 32 22.35 -36.66 24.32
N GLU A 33 22.29 -36.80 25.66
CA GLU A 33 21.57 -35.83 26.51
C GLU A 33 22.27 -34.45 26.54
N GLU A 34 23.53 -34.38 26.08
CA GLU A 34 24.27 -33.13 25.93
C GLU A 34 23.76 -32.31 24.73
N ASP A 35 23.48 -32.96 23.58
CA ASP A 35 22.92 -32.31 22.39
C ASP A 35 21.56 -31.63 22.69
N THR A 36 20.72 -32.27 23.52
CA THR A 36 19.37 -31.77 23.84
C THR A 36 19.43 -30.58 24.78
N ALA A 37 20.29 -30.65 25.80
CA ALA A 37 20.56 -29.55 26.71
C ALA A 37 21.15 -28.33 26.00
N GLU A 38 22.03 -28.53 25.01
CA GLU A 38 22.57 -27.40 24.23
C GLU A 38 21.47 -26.73 23.38
N LEU A 39 20.66 -27.51 22.67
CA LEU A 39 19.55 -26.98 21.85
C LEU A 39 18.53 -26.21 22.69
N ALA A 40 18.17 -26.74 23.86
CA ALA A 40 17.28 -26.08 24.81
C ALA A 40 17.86 -24.75 25.35
N ASN A 41 19.16 -24.70 25.65
CA ASN A 41 19.83 -23.47 26.07
C ASN A 41 19.87 -22.42 24.95
N ARG A 42 20.14 -22.83 23.71
CA ARG A 42 20.11 -21.95 22.52
C ARG A 42 18.70 -21.36 22.30
N GLN A 43 17.65 -22.17 22.38
CA GLN A 43 16.26 -21.70 22.29
C GLN A 43 15.91 -20.70 23.40
N GLN A 44 16.41 -20.94 24.63
CA GLN A 44 16.20 -20.05 25.77
C GLN A 44 16.99 -18.74 25.68
N GLN A 45 18.10 -18.71 24.93
CA GLN A 45 18.79 -17.47 24.57
C GLN A 45 17.98 -16.66 23.55
N ILE A 46 17.52 -17.29 22.45
CA ILE A 46 16.68 -16.63 21.43
C ILE A 46 15.45 -15.98 22.06
N PHE A 47 14.80 -16.65 23.03
CA PHE A 47 13.70 -16.07 23.81
C PHE A 47 14.06 -14.74 24.50
N ARG A 48 15.23 -14.65 25.16
CA ARG A 48 15.69 -13.45 25.87
C ARG A 48 16.08 -12.32 24.92
N ASP A 49 16.69 -12.68 23.80
CA ASP A 49 17.07 -11.70 22.77
C ASP A 49 15.82 -11.15 22.08
N TYR A 50 14.78 -11.96 21.90
CA TYR A 50 13.47 -11.52 21.41
C TYR A 50 12.66 -10.70 22.44
N GLU A 51 12.70 -11.06 23.73
CA GLU A 51 12.13 -10.25 24.83
C GLU A 51 12.77 -8.86 24.88
N ARG A 52 14.10 -8.78 24.69
CA ARG A 52 14.83 -7.51 24.57
C ARG A 52 14.41 -6.74 23.33
N PHE A 53 14.25 -7.40 22.19
CA PHE A 53 13.78 -6.80 20.94
C PHE A 53 12.38 -6.18 21.09
N GLU A 54 11.40 -6.93 21.62
CA GLU A 54 10.04 -6.43 21.87
C GLU A 54 10.02 -5.18 22.76
N LYS A 55 10.88 -5.16 23.79
CA LYS A 55 11.06 -3.96 24.62
C LYS A 55 11.71 -2.82 23.85
N THR A 56 12.74 -3.11 23.05
CA THR A 56 13.48 -2.12 22.27
C THR A 56 12.59 -1.43 21.23
N LEU A 57 11.63 -2.13 20.62
CA LEU A 57 10.61 -1.53 19.77
C LEU A 57 9.85 -0.42 20.51
N TYR A 58 9.41 -0.66 21.74
CA TYR A 58 8.72 0.33 22.57
C TYR A 58 9.64 1.48 23.02
N ASP A 59 10.83 1.15 23.51
CA ASP A 59 11.80 2.13 24.01
C ASP A 59 12.25 3.08 22.87
N ILE A 60 12.34 2.62 21.61
CA ILE A 60 12.58 3.46 20.43
C ILE A 60 11.31 4.24 20.05
N ALA A 61 10.13 3.60 20.03
CA ALA A 61 8.87 4.26 19.65
C ALA A 61 8.60 5.52 20.48
N GLU A 62 8.77 5.47 21.80
CA GLU A 62 8.58 6.64 22.70
C GLU A 62 9.60 7.77 22.43
N GLN A 63 10.84 7.44 22.06
CA GLN A 63 11.87 8.42 21.70
C GLN A 63 11.58 9.08 20.35
N THR A 64 11.11 8.30 19.39
CA THR A 64 10.88 8.71 18.00
C THR A 64 9.58 9.49 17.84
N ARG A 65 8.55 9.20 18.66
CA ARG A 65 7.16 9.75 18.62
C ARG A 65 7.00 11.27 18.48
N ARG A 66 8.02 12.06 18.80
CA ARG A 66 8.03 13.53 18.71
C ARG A 66 8.71 14.09 17.46
N LYS A 67 9.54 13.28 16.80
CA LYS A 67 10.28 13.63 15.58
C LYS A 67 9.61 13.04 14.34
N ASP A 68 9.10 11.82 14.51
CA ASP A 68 8.57 10.94 13.48
C ASP A 68 7.47 10.10 14.14
N PRO A 69 6.19 10.48 13.98
CA PRO A 69 5.07 9.79 14.60
C PRO A 69 4.70 8.49 13.86
N GLU A 70 5.01 8.38 12.57
CA GLU A 70 4.68 7.22 11.73
C GLU A 70 5.55 6.02 12.09
N ARG A 71 6.87 6.22 12.23
CA ARG A 71 7.79 5.17 12.70
C ARG A 71 7.52 4.76 14.14
N ALA A 72 7.12 5.70 14.99
CA ALA A 72 6.66 5.35 16.33
C ALA A 72 5.40 4.47 16.28
N GLU A 73 4.41 4.78 15.42
CA GLU A 73 3.24 3.92 15.23
C GLU A 73 3.62 2.54 14.68
N LEU A 74 4.52 2.45 13.70
CA LEU A 74 4.98 1.17 13.15
C LEU A 74 5.61 0.29 14.22
N LEU A 75 6.51 0.87 15.04
CA LEU A 75 7.18 0.16 16.14
C LEU A 75 6.17 -0.31 17.22
N TYR A 76 5.16 0.49 17.55
CA TYR A 76 4.05 0.04 18.41
C TYR A 76 3.24 -1.09 17.75
N ARG A 77 2.94 -0.99 16.45
CA ARG A 77 2.13 -1.97 15.71
C ARG A 77 2.84 -3.31 15.59
N ALA A 78 4.14 -3.31 15.27
CA ALA A 78 4.98 -4.51 15.20
C ALA A 78 5.10 -5.22 16.56
N ARG A 79 5.24 -4.46 17.65
CA ARG A 79 5.20 -5.01 19.01
C ARG A 79 3.83 -5.58 19.36
N GLY A 80 2.74 -4.88 19.02
CA GLY A 80 1.37 -5.36 19.21
C GLY A 80 1.12 -6.68 18.48
N GLN A 81 1.47 -6.75 17.20
CA GLN A 81 1.36 -7.96 16.37
C GLN A 81 2.14 -9.14 16.97
N SER A 82 3.35 -8.92 17.50
CA SER A 82 4.13 -9.96 18.19
C SER A 82 3.39 -10.54 19.41
N GLN A 83 2.80 -9.66 20.22
CA GLN A 83 2.08 -10.03 21.44
C GLN A 83 0.76 -10.77 21.12
N GLU A 84 0.04 -10.32 20.10
CA GLU A 84 -1.19 -10.94 19.61
C GLU A 84 -0.95 -12.31 18.97
N GLN A 85 0.13 -12.45 18.18
CA GLN A 85 0.60 -13.73 17.63
C GLN A 85 1.27 -14.62 18.70
N ARG A 86 1.42 -14.11 19.94
CA ARG A 86 1.95 -14.78 21.14
C ARG A 86 3.36 -15.35 20.96
N ILE A 87 4.21 -14.64 20.21
CA ILE A 87 5.53 -15.13 19.79
C ILE A 87 6.39 -15.54 21.00
N LEU A 88 6.45 -14.71 22.06
CA LEU A 88 7.12 -15.05 23.32
C LEU A 88 6.53 -16.29 24.02
N THR A 89 5.20 -16.47 23.99
CA THR A 89 4.54 -17.63 24.62
C THR A 89 4.83 -18.93 23.87
N GLU A 90 4.84 -18.89 22.54
CA GLU A 90 5.18 -20.06 21.71
C GLU A 90 6.67 -20.41 21.82
N MET A 91 7.58 -19.42 21.84
CA MET A 91 8.99 -19.65 22.19
C MET A 91 9.14 -20.36 23.53
N GLN A 92 8.40 -19.93 24.56
CA GLN A 92 8.45 -20.52 25.90
C GLN A 92 7.85 -21.94 25.93
N ALA A 93 6.85 -22.23 25.11
CA ALA A 93 6.29 -23.56 24.91
C ALA A 93 7.27 -24.50 24.19
N ILE A 94 7.97 -24.02 23.16
CA ILE A 94 9.03 -24.77 22.46
C ILE A 94 10.18 -25.08 23.42
N SER A 95 10.66 -24.08 24.19
CA SER A 95 11.64 -24.32 25.27
C SER A 95 11.16 -25.39 26.26
N ALA A 96 9.87 -25.44 26.62
CA ALA A 96 9.34 -26.45 27.53
C ALA A 96 9.32 -27.86 26.91
N LEU A 97 8.96 -27.99 25.63
CA LEU A 97 8.99 -29.25 24.87
C LEU A 97 10.41 -29.80 24.73
N LEU A 98 11.40 -28.94 24.46
CA LEU A 98 12.80 -29.35 24.35
C LEU A 98 13.43 -29.77 25.69
N ASN A 99 12.92 -29.27 26.83
CA ASN A 99 13.49 -29.54 28.16
C ASN A 99 12.84 -30.70 28.93
N LYS A 100 11.54 -30.96 28.78
CA LYS A 100 10.80 -31.86 29.70
C LYS A 100 10.51 -33.25 29.15
N ASP A 101 10.25 -33.36 27.86
CA ASP A 101 9.87 -34.60 27.20
C ASP A 101 10.13 -34.39 25.69
N PRO A 102 11.30 -34.79 25.15
CA PRO A 102 11.84 -34.22 23.91
C PRO A 102 11.12 -34.70 22.64
N LYS A 103 9.94 -34.10 22.40
CA LYS A 103 9.10 -34.32 21.22
C LYS A 103 9.51 -33.41 20.07
N TYR A 104 10.54 -33.84 19.33
CA TYR A 104 11.07 -33.06 18.21
C TYR A 104 10.03 -32.77 17.11
N GLY A 105 9.04 -33.63 16.87
CA GLY A 105 7.94 -33.37 15.94
C GLY A 105 7.10 -32.15 16.35
N ASP A 106 6.43 -32.24 17.51
CA ASP A 106 5.64 -31.16 18.11
C ASP A 106 6.42 -29.83 18.20
N ALA A 107 7.74 -29.91 18.48
CA ALA A 107 8.61 -28.74 18.56
C ALA A 107 8.96 -28.14 17.19
N LEU A 108 9.23 -28.96 16.17
CA LEU A 108 9.55 -28.52 14.81
C LEU A 108 8.34 -27.88 14.11
N GLU A 109 7.13 -28.42 14.30
CA GLU A 109 5.90 -27.82 13.78
C GLU A 109 5.67 -26.44 14.41
N ARG A 110 5.78 -26.32 15.74
CA ARG A 110 5.70 -25.02 16.43
C ARG A 110 6.80 -24.05 16.03
N GLN A 111 8.02 -24.53 15.74
CA GLN A 111 9.09 -23.67 15.23
C GLN A 111 8.81 -23.13 13.83
N LYS A 112 8.19 -23.90 12.92
CA LYS A 112 7.73 -23.41 11.61
C LYS A 112 6.68 -22.31 11.77
N ASP A 113 5.65 -22.57 12.57
CA ASP A 113 4.60 -21.60 12.93
C ASP A 113 5.17 -20.30 13.54
N LEU A 114 6.17 -20.44 14.41
CA LEU A 114 6.85 -19.33 15.06
C LEU A 114 7.64 -18.49 14.04
N ILE A 115 8.37 -19.14 13.12
CA ILE A 115 9.15 -18.45 12.08
C ILE A 115 8.23 -17.62 11.17
N LEU A 116 7.09 -18.17 10.74
CA LEU A 116 6.10 -17.44 9.92
C LEU A 116 5.56 -16.19 10.64
N ARG A 117 5.29 -16.29 11.95
CA ARG A 117 4.87 -15.15 12.79
C ARG A 117 5.97 -14.09 12.90
N MET A 118 7.21 -14.52 13.16
CA MET A 118 8.36 -13.62 13.24
C MET A 118 8.67 -12.94 11.90
N GLN A 119 8.53 -13.64 10.77
CA GLN A 119 8.63 -13.07 9.42
C GLN A 119 7.54 -12.02 9.17
N ALA A 120 6.29 -12.24 9.62
CA ALA A 120 5.22 -11.25 9.50
C ALA A 120 5.51 -9.96 10.31
N VAL A 121 6.15 -10.08 11.49
CA VAL A 121 6.58 -8.91 12.28
C VAL A 121 7.78 -8.21 11.63
N LEU A 122 8.71 -8.96 11.04
CA LEU A 122 9.87 -8.42 10.32
C LEU A 122 9.46 -7.65 9.06
N LYS A 123 8.59 -8.23 8.22
CA LYS A 123 8.02 -7.56 7.03
C LYS A 123 7.34 -6.24 7.40
N LEU A 124 6.57 -6.23 8.50
CA LEU A 124 5.97 -4.98 8.98
C LEU A 124 7.03 -3.96 9.39
N LEU A 125 8.10 -4.36 10.09
CA LEU A 125 9.16 -3.41 10.50
C LEU A 125 9.97 -2.84 9.35
N GLN A 126 10.20 -3.63 8.30
CA GLN A 126 10.88 -3.15 7.08
C GLN A 126 10.03 -2.14 6.30
N SER A 127 8.71 -2.07 6.53
CA SER A 127 7.81 -1.40 5.58
C SER A 127 7.92 0.13 5.49
N LEU A 128 8.49 0.81 6.49
CA LEU A 128 8.73 2.26 6.39
C LEU A 128 10.05 2.60 5.71
N ASP A 129 11.14 1.91 6.06
CA ASP A 129 12.43 2.09 5.37
C ASP A 129 12.29 1.73 3.87
N GLU A 130 11.37 0.81 3.55
CA GLU A 130 10.98 0.42 2.19
C GLU A 130 10.06 1.45 1.49
N ARG A 131 9.09 2.06 2.19
CA ARG A 131 8.27 3.17 1.65
C ARG A 131 9.15 4.34 1.23
N GLU A 132 10.13 4.72 2.06
CA GLU A 132 11.10 5.77 1.73
C GLU A 132 12.01 5.36 0.55
N ARG A 133 12.45 4.09 0.47
CA ARG A 133 13.21 3.56 -0.68
C ARG A 133 12.43 3.70 -1.99
N ILE A 134 11.19 3.19 -2.02
CA ILE A 134 10.38 3.15 -3.24
C ILE A 134 10.04 4.57 -3.70
N ALA A 135 9.57 5.44 -2.80
CA ALA A 135 9.25 6.83 -3.15
C ALA A 135 10.49 7.61 -3.65
N GLY A 136 11.67 7.37 -3.05
CA GLY A 136 12.93 7.94 -3.49
C GLY A 136 13.35 7.49 -4.90
N GLU A 137 13.24 6.19 -5.19
CA GLU A 137 13.55 5.66 -6.54
C GLU A 137 12.49 6.10 -7.57
N ILE A 138 11.21 6.15 -7.23
CA ILE A 138 10.16 6.73 -8.10
C ILE A 138 10.49 8.18 -8.46
N ALA A 139 10.84 9.02 -7.49
CA ALA A 139 11.23 10.41 -7.75
C ALA A 139 12.48 10.49 -8.66
N ARG A 140 13.46 9.62 -8.44
CA ARG A 140 14.68 9.50 -9.24
C ARG A 140 14.39 9.10 -10.69
N ILE A 141 13.64 8.02 -10.91
CA ILE A 141 13.32 7.51 -12.24
C ILE A 141 12.48 8.52 -13.03
N ASN A 142 11.57 9.25 -12.39
CA ASN A 142 10.85 10.36 -13.03
C ASN A 142 11.78 11.49 -13.49
N ASP A 143 12.79 11.87 -12.69
CA ASP A 143 13.74 12.93 -13.06
C ASP A 143 14.79 12.45 -14.11
N LEU A 144 15.07 11.14 -14.19
CA LEU A 144 15.81 10.56 -15.32
C LEU A 144 14.96 10.54 -16.60
N LEU A 145 13.72 10.04 -16.55
CA LEU A 145 12.77 10.05 -17.68
C LEU A 145 12.58 11.45 -18.26
N LYS A 146 12.48 12.46 -17.41
CA LYS A 146 12.38 13.88 -17.79
C LYS A 146 13.60 14.36 -18.58
N ASP A 147 14.81 13.96 -18.20
CA ASP A 147 16.03 14.30 -18.94
C ASP A 147 16.19 13.46 -20.21
N THR A 148 15.83 12.17 -20.20
CA THR A 148 15.77 11.34 -21.41
C THR A 148 14.77 11.89 -22.44
N ASN A 149 13.58 12.35 -22.01
CA ASN A 149 12.62 12.98 -22.92
C ASN A 149 13.12 14.33 -23.48
N ARG A 150 13.84 15.14 -22.68
CA ARG A 150 14.51 16.37 -23.16
C ARG A 150 15.58 16.06 -24.21
N LEU A 151 16.41 15.05 -23.94
CA LEU A 151 17.48 14.61 -24.83
C LEU A 151 16.93 14.03 -26.13
N LEU A 152 15.87 13.21 -26.05
CA LEU A 152 15.16 12.65 -27.20
C LEU A 152 14.55 13.76 -28.08
N ALA A 153 13.95 14.79 -27.48
CA ALA A 153 13.43 15.94 -28.22
C ALA A 153 14.55 16.71 -28.94
N GLY A 154 15.66 17.02 -28.24
CA GLY A 154 16.81 17.69 -28.83
C GLY A 154 17.44 16.90 -29.99
N GLN A 155 17.58 15.58 -29.85
CA GLN A 155 18.10 14.72 -30.91
C GLN A 155 17.15 14.66 -32.12
N LYS A 156 15.84 14.54 -31.91
CA LYS A 156 14.82 14.58 -32.98
C LYS A 156 14.78 15.93 -33.69
N ASP A 157 14.92 17.04 -32.98
CA ASP A 157 14.99 18.38 -33.57
C ASP A 157 16.22 18.55 -34.47
N VAL A 158 17.38 18.01 -34.08
CA VAL A 158 18.60 18.03 -34.92
C VAL A 158 18.41 17.15 -36.15
N ASN A 159 18.00 15.89 -35.97
CA ASN A 159 17.73 14.95 -37.06
C ASN A 159 16.76 15.52 -38.10
N ALA A 160 15.64 16.10 -37.65
CA ALA A 160 14.65 16.70 -38.54
C ALA A 160 15.18 17.90 -39.34
N ASP A 161 16.23 18.60 -38.87
CA ASP A 161 16.93 19.64 -39.64
C ASP A 161 18.03 19.05 -40.56
N THR A 162 18.70 17.95 -40.17
CA THR A 162 19.60 17.16 -41.05
C THR A 162 18.85 16.68 -42.29
N GLN A 163 17.70 16.01 -42.09
CA GLN A 163 16.84 15.50 -43.16
C GLN A 163 16.29 16.61 -44.09
N ARG A 164 16.21 17.85 -43.60
CA ARG A 164 15.82 19.04 -44.39
C ARG A 164 17.00 19.70 -45.12
N GLY A 165 18.21 19.15 -45.04
CA GLY A 165 19.39 19.69 -45.72
C GLY A 165 19.96 20.95 -45.08
N GLY A 166 19.92 21.02 -43.74
CA GLY A 166 20.47 22.15 -42.96
C GLY A 166 21.99 22.34 -43.14
N ASP A 167 22.50 23.50 -42.70
CA ASP A 167 23.93 23.79 -42.74
C ASP A 167 24.72 22.83 -41.81
N PRO A 168 25.71 22.08 -42.31
CA PRO A 168 26.44 21.10 -41.50
C PRO A 168 27.17 21.70 -40.28
N GLY A 169 27.59 22.97 -40.34
CA GLY A 169 28.22 23.65 -39.20
C GLY A 169 27.23 23.95 -38.09
N GLN A 170 26.06 24.51 -38.43
CA GLN A 170 24.98 24.79 -37.48
C GLN A 170 24.36 23.51 -36.91
N LEU A 171 24.26 22.45 -37.73
CA LEU A 171 23.88 21.12 -37.28
C LEU A 171 24.90 20.53 -36.31
N GLY A 172 26.20 20.59 -36.64
CA GLY A 172 27.28 20.13 -35.77
C GLY A 172 27.32 20.83 -34.41
N GLU A 173 27.13 22.15 -34.37
CA GLU A 173 26.99 22.91 -33.13
C GLU A 173 25.80 22.50 -32.26
N ARG A 174 24.73 21.95 -32.85
CA ARG A 174 23.56 21.45 -32.12
C ARG A 174 23.76 19.99 -31.71
N GLN A 175 24.30 19.16 -32.58
CA GLN A 175 24.63 17.77 -32.28
C GLN A 175 25.63 17.67 -31.12
N GLN A 176 26.62 18.56 -31.05
CA GLN A 176 27.53 18.68 -29.90
C GLN A 176 26.75 18.95 -28.62
N LYS A 177 25.83 19.93 -28.59
CA LYS A 177 25.03 20.26 -27.40
C LYS A 177 24.16 19.10 -26.93
N VAL A 178 23.60 18.30 -27.85
CA VAL A 178 22.84 17.10 -27.51
C VAL A 178 23.76 15.99 -26.97
N ALA A 179 24.94 15.80 -27.56
CA ALA A 179 25.95 14.87 -27.03
C ALA A 179 26.48 15.28 -25.64
N ASP A 180 26.65 16.58 -25.39
CA ASP A 180 27.03 17.15 -24.09
C ASP A 180 25.92 16.93 -23.04
N GLN A 181 24.65 17.05 -23.42
CA GLN A 181 23.51 16.72 -22.56
C GLN A 181 23.45 15.22 -22.25
N ALA A 182 23.74 14.36 -23.23
CA ALA A 182 23.83 12.91 -23.01
C ALA A 182 24.98 12.54 -22.06
N GLN A 183 26.13 13.22 -22.17
CA GLN A 183 27.25 13.11 -21.20
C GLN A 183 26.80 13.50 -19.79
N GLN A 184 26.11 14.63 -19.63
CA GLN A 184 25.62 15.09 -18.32
C GLN A 184 24.59 14.13 -17.71
N LEU A 185 23.73 13.51 -18.53
CA LEU A 185 22.80 12.47 -18.08
C LEU A 185 23.54 11.19 -17.63
N ALA A 186 24.59 10.79 -18.36
CA ALA A 186 25.43 9.65 -17.98
C ALA A 186 26.14 9.89 -16.64
N GLU A 187 26.82 11.04 -16.48
CA GLU A 187 27.46 11.44 -15.21
C GLU A 187 26.47 11.55 -14.05
N LYS A 188 25.23 12.01 -14.30
CA LYS A 188 24.14 12.07 -13.32
C LYS A 188 23.73 10.68 -12.84
N ILE A 189 23.57 9.73 -13.76
CA ILE A 189 23.22 8.34 -13.43
C ILE A 189 24.38 7.69 -12.66
N ASP A 190 25.62 7.78 -13.16
CA ASP A 190 26.79 7.16 -12.56
C ASP A 190 27.03 7.66 -11.12
N ARG A 191 26.79 8.96 -10.87
CA ARG A 191 26.85 9.52 -9.51
C ARG A 191 25.75 8.97 -8.61
N GLN A 192 24.51 8.92 -9.08
CA GLN A 192 23.39 8.38 -8.30
C GLN A 192 23.54 6.88 -8.02
N ASP A 193 24.12 6.11 -8.93
CA ASP A 193 24.39 4.68 -8.74
C ASP A 193 25.48 4.47 -7.68
N ALA A 194 26.53 5.30 -7.69
CA ALA A 194 27.52 5.33 -6.61
C ALA A 194 26.95 5.79 -5.25
N GLU A 195 26.06 6.80 -5.23
CA GLU A 195 25.35 7.27 -4.03
C GLU A 195 24.49 6.14 -3.43
N ARG A 196 23.67 5.44 -4.24
CA ARG A 196 22.84 4.31 -3.81
C ARG A 196 23.66 3.12 -3.30
N LYS A 197 24.80 2.82 -3.93
CA LYS A 197 25.72 1.78 -3.47
C LYS A 197 26.33 2.11 -2.10
N ALA A 198 26.82 3.34 -1.92
CA ALA A 198 27.37 3.79 -0.65
C ALA A 198 26.33 3.78 0.50
N GLU A 199 25.05 4.07 0.21
CA GLU A 199 23.97 3.89 1.17
C GLU A 199 23.72 2.43 1.55
N ARG A 200 23.72 1.50 0.59
CA ARG A 200 23.57 0.06 0.85
C ARG A 200 24.72 -0.46 1.74
N ASP A 201 25.96 -0.18 1.35
CA ASP A 201 27.16 -0.57 2.12
C ASP A 201 27.13 -0.01 3.55
N SER A 202 26.60 1.20 3.74
CA SER A 202 26.45 1.85 5.06
C SER A 202 25.35 1.25 5.93
N ARG A 203 24.28 0.70 5.34
CA ARG A 203 23.16 0.06 6.06
C ARG A 203 23.52 -1.35 6.55
N ASP A 204 24.29 -2.09 5.76
CA ASP A 204 24.55 -3.53 5.98
C ASP A 204 25.69 -3.81 7.00
N GLY A 205 26.28 -2.76 7.59
CA GLY A 205 27.34 -2.88 8.61
C GLY A 205 28.70 -3.38 8.09
N SER A 206 28.80 -3.60 6.77
CA SER A 206 30.01 -4.06 6.07
C SER A 206 31.09 -2.98 6.04
N SER A 207 31.84 -2.87 7.15
CA SER A 207 33.03 -2.01 7.24
C SER A 207 34.02 -2.37 6.11
N PRO A 208 34.38 -1.42 5.21
CA PRO A 208 35.28 -1.72 4.10
C PRO A 208 36.65 -2.19 4.58
N ALA A 209 36.95 -3.46 4.34
CA ALA A 209 38.23 -4.05 4.68
C ALA A 209 39.31 -3.63 3.65
N ASP A 210 40.29 -2.86 4.13
CA ASP A 210 41.54 -2.51 3.44
C ASP A 210 41.39 -1.78 2.08
N SER A 211 41.13 -0.47 2.13
CA SER A 211 41.50 0.45 1.04
C SER A 211 42.80 1.17 1.39
N GLN A 212 43.87 0.83 0.68
CA GLN A 212 45.24 1.23 1.01
C GLN A 212 45.46 2.72 0.72
N GLN A 213 45.77 3.47 1.78
CA GLN A 213 46.07 4.91 1.70
C GLN A 213 47.51 5.13 1.20
N PRO A 214 47.72 5.81 0.05
CA PRO A 214 49.04 6.29 -0.32
C PRO A 214 49.43 7.43 0.64
N GLY A 215 50.55 7.30 1.34
CA GLY A 215 51.09 8.37 2.17
C GLY A 215 51.78 9.44 1.33
N ASP A 216 51.73 10.69 1.80
CA ASP A 216 52.73 11.71 1.46
C ASP A 216 53.16 12.44 2.74
N ASP A 217 54.46 12.70 2.86
CA ASP A 217 55.11 13.18 4.08
C ASP A 217 55.32 14.70 4.03
N SER A 218 54.60 15.46 4.85
CA SER A 218 54.90 16.88 5.06
C SER A 218 54.45 17.41 6.42
N LYS A 219 55.42 17.48 7.35
CA LYS A 219 55.35 18.26 8.60
C LYS A 219 56.67 19.03 8.73
N PRO A 220 56.64 20.36 8.91
CA PRO A 220 56.70 20.96 10.25
C PRO A 220 55.68 22.10 10.41
N SER A 221 55.36 22.69 11.56
CA SER A 221 55.49 22.41 13.00
C SER A 221 55.19 23.74 13.69
N SER A 222 54.33 23.74 14.73
CA SER A 222 54.33 24.68 15.88
C SER A 222 54.42 26.20 15.67
N GLY A 223 53.36 26.91 16.09
CA GLY A 223 53.41 28.32 16.48
C GLY A 223 52.21 28.69 17.37
N GLU A 224 52.47 29.13 18.60
CA GLU A 224 51.46 29.64 19.55
C GLU A 224 51.38 31.18 19.48
N GLY A 225 50.22 31.80 19.72
CA GLY A 225 50.13 33.27 19.77
C GLY A 225 48.73 33.91 19.92
N SER A 226 48.37 34.22 21.17
CA SER A 226 47.43 35.25 21.70
C SER A 226 46.45 36.07 20.83
N GLU A 227 45.23 36.21 21.40
CA GLU A 227 44.41 37.44 21.56
C GLU A 227 43.88 38.24 20.35
N GLY A 228 42.58 38.63 20.42
CA GLY A 228 42.01 39.69 19.55
C GLY A 228 40.49 39.69 19.36
N ASP A 229 39.73 40.22 20.33
CA ASP A 229 38.34 40.71 20.11
C ASP A 229 38.40 42.02 19.29
N PRO A 230 37.41 42.36 18.41
CA PRO A 230 36.29 43.15 18.92
C PRO A 230 34.92 43.09 18.18
N MET A 231 33.94 43.69 18.86
CA MET A 231 32.54 43.96 18.50
C MET A 231 32.20 44.60 17.13
N SER A 232 31.04 44.19 16.60
CA SER A 232 29.90 44.99 16.06
C SER A 232 30.09 46.11 15.01
N GLY A 233 29.20 46.13 14.00
CA GLY A 233 28.90 47.33 13.21
C GLY A 233 27.67 47.22 12.30
N LYS A 234 26.64 48.05 12.54
CA LYS A 234 25.56 48.36 11.57
C LYS A 234 25.91 49.64 10.79
N PRO A 235 25.48 49.76 9.53
CA PRO A 235 25.15 51.04 8.91
C PRO A 235 23.64 51.19 8.67
N MET A 236 23.19 52.43 8.38
CA MET A 236 21.77 52.78 8.15
C MET A 236 21.67 53.99 7.22
N SER A 237 20.65 54.02 6.35
CA SER A 237 19.97 55.18 5.72
C SER A 237 20.76 56.41 5.18
N GLY A 238 20.41 56.86 3.98
CA GLY A 238 20.65 58.23 3.50
C GLY A 238 19.69 58.64 2.39
N ASP A 239 18.88 59.70 2.62
CA ASP A 239 17.92 60.28 1.69
C ASP A 239 18.51 61.42 0.83
N GLN A 240 17.90 61.68 -0.33
CA GLN A 240 17.73 63.06 -0.85
C GLN A 240 16.69 63.19 -1.99
N ASP A 241 15.87 64.24 -1.91
CA ASP A 241 14.85 64.65 -2.89
C ASP A 241 15.41 65.29 -4.17
N SER A 242 14.61 65.29 -5.26
CA SER A 242 14.28 66.52 -6.03
C SER A 242 13.18 66.34 -7.11
N LYS A 243 12.30 67.34 -7.20
CA LYS A 243 11.36 67.67 -8.31
C LYS A 243 11.79 69.06 -8.89
N PRO A 244 11.08 69.84 -9.76
CA PRO A 244 9.69 69.76 -10.26
C PRO A 244 9.47 70.08 -11.78
N GLY A 245 8.19 70.08 -12.21
CA GLY A 245 7.65 70.88 -13.34
C GLY A 245 7.77 70.31 -14.76
N ASP A 246 7.05 70.80 -15.79
CA ASP A 246 5.74 71.47 -15.87
C ASP A 246 5.29 71.58 -17.36
N SER A 247 4.08 72.09 -17.65
CA SER A 247 3.55 72.57 -18.96
C SER A 247 2.66 71.64 -19.83
N LYS A 248 1.58 72.27 -20.35
CA LYS A 248 0.67 71.89 -21.46
C LYS A 248 1.02 72.79 -22.71
N PRO A 249 0.28 72.90 -23.86
CA PRO A 249 -1.12 72.49 -24.15
C PRO A 249 -1.46 71.86 -25.54
N GLY A 250 -2.72 71.38 -25.64
CA GLY A 250 -3.51 71.21 -26.88
C GLY A 250 -3.31 69.91 -27.68
N GLU A 251 -4.03 69.62 -28.76
CA GLU A 251 -5.40 69.99 -29.25
C GLU A 251 -5.75 69.02 -30.43
N GLY A 252 -6.99 68.82 -30.90
CA GLY A 252 -8.30 69.36 -30.53
C GLY A 252 -9.46 68.72 -31.33
N GLU A 253 -10.71 69.13 -31.06
CA GLU A 253 -11.97 68.75 -31.76
C GLU A 253 -12.44 67.25 -31.67
N LYS A 254 -13.74 66.89 -31.61
CA LYS A 254 -15.01 67.64 -31.64
C LYS A 254 -16.17 66.88 -30.89
N GLN A 255 -16.91 67.61 -30.03
CA GLN A 255 -18.35 67.48 -29.67
C GLN A 255 -18.99 66.15 -29.12
N LYS A 256 -19.04 66.03 -27.78
CA LYS A 256 -20.23 65.98 -26.83
C LYS A 256 -21.66 65.60 -27.32
N PRO A 257 -22.65 65.26 -26.41
CA PRO A 257 -22.60 64.79 -24.99
C PRO A 257 -23.64 63.70 -24.55
N GLY A 258 -23.62 63.28 -23.27
CA GLY A 258 -24.72 62.59 -22.53
C GLY A 258 -24.44 61.09 -22.24
N GLU A 259 -24.13 60.65 -21.02
CA GLU A 259 -24.90 60.50 -19.75
C GLU A 259 -25.77 59.21 -19.62
N ASN A 260 -25.18 58.22 -18.94
CA ASN A 260 -25.73 57.20 -18.01
C ASN A 260 -27.13 56.56 -18.20
N GLY A 261 -27.11 55.24 -18.44
CA GLY A 261 -28.17 54.22 -18.23
C GLY A 261 -27.68 52.92 -18.90
N ASN A 262 -27.76 51.69 -18.38
CA ASN A 262 -28.53 51.03 -17.31
C ASN A 262 -30.06 50.97 -17.52
N SER A 263 -30.65 49.80 -17.19
CA SER A 263 -32.08 49.44 -17.30
C SER A 263 -32.58 49.19 -18.76
N PRO A 264 -33.81 48.70 -19.03
CA PRO A 264 -33.98 47.25 -19.33
C PRO A 264 -34.94 46.95 -20.51
N MET A 265 -35.48 45.72 -20.55
CA MET A 265 -36.45 45.20 -21.53
C MET A 265 -37.76 46.01 -21.64
N PRO A 266 -38.47 45.94 -22.80
CA PRO A 266 -39.89 46.28 -22.88
C PRO A 266 -40.79 45.25 -23.63
N MET A 267 -41.88 44.83 -22.96
CA MET A 267 -43.26 44.54 -23.48
C MET A 267 -43.49 43.46 -24.58
N GLY A 268 -44.64 42.77 -24.65
CA GLY A 268 -45.81 42.76 -23.75
C GLY A 268 -47.04 41.99 -24.30
N GLU A 269 -47.94 41.58 -23.41
CA GLU A 269 -49.30 41.01 -23.65
C GLU A 269 -50.39 42.14 -23.67
N PRO A 270 -51.73 41.94 -23.85
CA PRO A 270 -52.57 40.71 -23.74
C PRO A 270 -53.79 40.55 -24.72
N SER A 271 -54.58 39.46 -24.61
CA SER A 271 -56.08 39.48 -24.44
C SER A 271 -56.83 38.11 -24.52
N GLU A 272 -57.71 37.87 -23.53
CA GLU A 272 -59.02 37.12 -23.43
C GLU A 272 -59.57 36.20 -24.57
N GLY A 273 -60.37 35.13 -24.33
CA GLY A 273 -60.74 34.43 -23.08
C GLY A 273 -62.05 33.56 -23.08
N LYS A 274 -62.09 32.53 -22.20
CA LYS A 274 -63.27 31.94 -21.48
C LYS A 274 -64.31 30.98 -22.19
N PRO A 275 -65.25 30.26 -21.49
CA PRO A 275 -65.29 28.76 -21.59
C PRO A 275 -66.68 28.04 -21.67
N SER A 276 -66.65 26.74 -22.00
CA SER A 276 -67.70 25.69 -21.72
C SER A 276 -67.23 24.31 -22.26
N GLU A 277 -67.61 23.10 -21.79
CA GLU A 277 -68.14 22.54 -20.52
C GLU A 277 -68.10 20.97 -20.62
N GLY A 278 -68.38 20.20 -19.55
CA GLY A 278 -68.51 18.72 -19.67
C GLY A 278 -68.30 17.88 -18.38
N LYS A 279 -69.38 17.26 -17.87
CA LYS A 279 -69.43 16.42 -16.65
C LYS A 279 -70.66 15.47 -16.73
N PRO A 280 -70.83 14.44 -15.87
CA PRO A 280 -70.08 13.19 -15.72
C PRO A 280 -70.95 11.91 -15.93
N GLY A 281 -70.37 10.72 -15.71
CA GLY A 281 -71.10 9.46 -15.42
C GLY A 281 -71.14 8.43 -16.57
N GLU A 282 -71.33 7.12 -16.35
CA GLU A 282 -71.34 6.31 -15.11
C GLU A 282 -70.83 4.88 -15.41
N GLY A 283 -70.37 4.12 -14.39
CA GLY A 283 -69.97 2.71 -14.58
C GLY A 283 -69.14 2.09 -13.42
N LYS A 284 -69.81 1.44 -12.47
CA LYS A 284 -69.27 0.52 -11.43
C LYS A 284 -70.02 -0.83 -11.55
N PRO A 285 -69.62 -1.95 -10.90
CA PRO A 285 -68.53 -2.21 -9.93
C PRO A 285 -67.45 -3.16 -10.57
N SER A 286 -66.72 -4.11 -9.95
CA SER A 286 -66.68 -4.70 -8.60
C SER A 286 -65.34 -5.39 -8.23
N GLU A 287 -65.14 -5.49 -6.92
CA GLU A 287 -64.32 -6.41 -6.10
C GLU A 287 -63.70 -7.69 -6.72
N GLY A 288 -62.49 -8.02 -6.24
CA GLY A 288 -61.85 -9.34 -6.34
C GLY A 288 -60.65 -9.46 -5.38
N LYS A 289 -60.62 -10.50 -4.52
CA LYS A 289 -59.54 -10.73 -3.54
C LYS A 289 -58.32 -11.44 -4.17
N PRO A 290 -57.10 -11.32 -3.59
CA PRO A 290 -56.03 -12.28 -3.86
C PRO A 290 -56.44 -13.70 -3.41
N SER A 291 -55.93 -14.73 -4.09
CA SER A 291 -56.14 -16.13 -3.74
C SER A 291 -54.81 -16.88 -3.73
N GLU A 292 -54.69 -17.81 -2.80
CA GLU A 292 -53.56 -18.72 -2.63
C GLU A 292 -53.58 -19.86 -3.67
N GLY A 293 -52.47 -20.60 -3.77
CA GLY A 293 -52.35 -21.79 -4.62
C GLY A 293 -51.03 -22.54 -4.40
N GLN A 294 -50.97 -23.38 -3.37
CA GLN A 294 -49.84 -24.26 -3.06
C GLN A 294 -50.16 -25.74 -3.41
N PRO A 295 -49.25 -26.69 -3.16
CA PRO A 295 -48.39 -27.35 -4.15
C PRO A 295 -49.04 -28.60 -4.81
N SER A 296 -48.27 -29.36 -5.62
CA SER A 296 -48.63 -30.72 -6.04
C SER A 296 -47.39 -31.59 -6.28
N GLU A 297 -47.45 -32.86 -5.87
CA GLU A 297 -46.34 -33.82 -5.95
C GLU A 297 -46.14 -34.46 -7.34
N GLY A 298 -44.90 -34.88 -7.64
CA GLY A 298 -44.58 -35.86 -8.68
C GLY A 298 -43.52 -36.84 -8.17
N LYS A 299 -43.86 -38.14 -8.11
CA LYS A 299 -42.97 -39.20 -7.56
C LYS A 299 -42.01 -39.79 -8.61
N PRO A 300 -40.85 -40.31 -8.20
CA PRO A 300 -39.82 -40.81 -9.12
C PRO A 300 -40.21 -42.14 -9.80
N SER A 301 -39.60 -42.41 -10.95
CA SER A 301 -39.67 -43.70 -11.66
C SER A 301 -38.28 -44.30 -11.86
N GLU A 302 -38.13 -45.59 -11.54
CA GLU A 302 -36.85 -46.30 -11.60
C GLU A 302 -36.38 -46.61 -13.04
N GLY A 303 -35.05 -46.58 -13.25
CA GLY A 303 -34.39 -47.01 -14.49
C GLY A 303 -33.11 -47.78 -14.19
N LYS A 304 -33.13 -49.10 -14.38
CA LYS A 304 -32.09 -50.05 -13.92
C LYS A 304 -30.69 -49.76 -14.51
N PRO A 305 -29.60 -49.85 -13.71
CA PRO A 305 -28.25 -50.02 -14.25
C PRO A 305 -28.05 -51.44 -14.80
N SER A 306 -27.22 -51.59 -15.84
CA SER A 306 -26.82 -52.88 -16.40
C SER A 306 -25.40 -53.28 -15.96
N GLU A 307 -25.17 -54.60 -15.84
CA GLU A 307 -23.91 -55.15 -15.32
C GLU A 307 -22.72 -55.00 -16.28
N GLY A 308 -21.54 -54.69 -15.71
CA GLY A 308 -20.23 -54.87 -16.34
C GLY A 308 -19.24 -55.43 -15.30
N LYS A 309 -18.57 -56.55 -15.60
CA LYS A 309 -17.84 -57.34 -14.59
C LYS A 309 -16.50 -56.72 -14.15
N PRO A 310 -16.08 -56.92 -12.89
CA PRO A 310 -14.78 -56.49 -12.41
C PRO A 310 -13.63 -57.36 -12.92
N SER A 311 -12.42 -56.79 -12.95
CA SER A 311 -11.15 -57.50 -13.10
C SER A 311 -10.18 -57.04 -12.02
N SER A 312 -9.31 -57.94 -11.54
CA SER A 312 -8.49 -57.72 -10.35
C SER A 312 -7.11 -57.14 -10.65
N GLY A 313 -6.75 -56.07 -9.94
CA GLY A 313 -5.40 -55.54 -9.81
C GLY A 313 -5.05 -55.37 -8.33
N LYS A 314 -3.80 -55.65 -7.95
CA LYS A 314 -3.35 -55.53 -6.55
C LYS A 314 -3.22 -54.05 -6.14
N PRO A 315 -3.44 -53.70 -4.85
CA PRO A 315 -2.88 -52.46 -4.31
C PRO A 315 -1.34 -52.56 -4.38
N SER A 316 -0.70 -51.49 -4.82
CA SER A 316 0.73 -51.27 -4.62
C SER A 316 0.89 -50.26 -3.48
N GLU A 317 1.83 -50.52 -2.58
CA GLU A 317 2.16 -49.58 -1.51
C GLU A 317 2.80 -48.32 -2.14
N GLY A 318 2.18 -47.16 -1.89
CA GLY A 318 2.78 -45.86 -2.17
C GLY A 318 3.38 -45.30 -0.89
N GLN A 319 4.66 -44.98 -0.90
CA GLN A 319 5.29 -44.30 0.23
C GLN A 319 4.66 -42.90 0.42
N PRO A 320 4.50 -42.42 1.66
CA PRO A 320 4.29 -40.99 1.87
C PRO A 320 5.57 -40.26 1.41
N SER A 321 5.44 -39.39 0.41
CA SER A 321 6.46 -38.37 0.17
C SER A 321 6.34 -37.33 1.28
N GLU A 322 7.47 -37.02 1.93
CA GLU A 322 7.50 -35.97 2.94
C GLU A 322 7.12 -34.63 2.30
N GLY A 323 6.25 -33.88 2.97
CA GLY A 323 5.95 -32.50 2.59
C GLY A 323 7.16 -31.62 2.87
N GLN A 324 8.10 -31.57 1.94
CA GLN A 324 9.14 -30.54 1.91
C GLN A 324 8.42 -29.19 1.90
N PRO A 325 8.66 -28.29 2.88
CA PRO A 325 8.06 -26.97 2.83
C PRO A 325 8.57 -26.28 1.58
N SER A 326 7.67 -25.63 0.83
CA SER A 326 8.09 -24.66 -0.16
C SER A 326 8.72 -23.50 0.61
N ASP A 327 10.05 -23.43 0.61
CA ASP A 327 10.76 -22.23 1.02
C ASP A 327 10.18 -21.08 0.21
N GLY A 328 9.62 -20.08 0.91
CA GLY A 328 9.12 -18.88 0.25
C GLY A 328 10.30 -18.20 -0.42
N GLN A 329 10.31 -18.17 -1.76
CA GLN A 329 11.27 -17.37 -2.51
C GLN A 329 10.98 -15.89 -2.24
N GLN A 330 11.55 -15.38 -1.14
CA GLN A 330 11.92 -13.98 -1.04
C GLN A 330 12.73 -13.64 -2.29
N SER A 331 12.45 -12.49 -2.90
CA SER A 331 13.21 -12.00 -4.06
C SER A 331 14.57 -11.42 -3.63
N GLU A 332 15.38 -12.21 -2.91
CA GLU A 332 16.83 -11.98 -2.75
C GLU A 332 17.57 -12.41 -4.03
N GLY A 333 16.97 -12.10 -5.18
CA GLY A 333 17.10 -12.85 -6.42
C GLY A 333 17.79 -12.11 -7.56
N ASN A 334 18.24 -10.86 -7.37
CA ASN A 334 19.14 -10.22 -8.34
C ASN A 334 20.06 -9.10 -7.80
N ALA A 335 20.44 -9.15 -6.52
CA ALA A 335 21.25 -8.10 -5.85
C ALA A 335 22.67 -7.85 -6.42
N GLN A 336 23.08 -8.54 -7.49
CA GLN A 336 24.35 -8.30 -8.19
C GLN A 336 24.20 -7.52 -9.52
N ASP A 337 22.99 -7.44 -10.11
CA ASP A 337 22.75 -6.64 -11.32
C ASP A 337 22.22 -5.23 -11.01
N GLU A 338 21.78 -4.97 -9.77
CA GLU A 338 21.19 -3.68 -9.36
C GLU A 338 22.19 -2.52 -9.20
N GLU A 339 23.50 -2.74 -9.40
CA GLU A 339 24.52 -1.68 -9.30
C GLU A 339 24.42 -0.61 -10.39
N GLN A 340 23.73 -0.88 -11.50
CA GLN A 340 23.53 0.09 -12.58
C GLN A 340 22.05 0.32 -12.89
N THR A 341 21.74 1.55 -13.30
CA THR A 341 20.39 1.92 -13.72
C THR A 341 20.01 1.29 -15.06
N ARG A 342 18.78 0.76 -15.14
CA ARG A 342 18.19 0.22 -16.37
C ARG A 342 18.23 1.25 -17.51
N GLY A 343 18.57 0.83 -18.73
CA GLY A 343 18.84 1.74 -19.86
C GLY A 343 20.19 2.49 -19.83
N ARG A 344 21.11 2.21 -18.89
CA ARG A 344 22.42 2.89 -18.84
C ARG A 344 23.36 2.47 -19.99
N GLU A 345 23.26 1.23 -20.47
CA GLU A 345 23.99 0.77 -21.67
C GLU A 345 23.44 1.42 -22.94
N GLU A 346 22.13 1.61 -23.02
CA GLU A 346 21.41 2.23 -24.12
C GLU A 346 21.81 3.70 -24.27
N LEU A 347 21.95 4.42 -23.16
CA LEU A 347 22.52 5.76 -23.14
C LEU A 347 23.97 5.78 -23.62
N GLU A 348 24.78 4.79 -23.24
CA GLU A 348 26.18 4.67 -23.66
C GLU A 348 26.32 4.33 -25.15
N GLN A 349 25.36 3.58 -25.71
CA GLN A 349 25.23 3.33 -27.14
C GLN A 349 24.78 4.61 -27.87
N ALA A 350 23.69 5.25 -27.43
CA ALA A 350 23.20 6.51 -28.00
C ALA A 350 24.28 7.61 -28.03
N ARG A 351 25.12 7.71 -26.99
CA ARG A 351 26.26 8.65 -26.94
C ARG A 351 27.31 8.38 -28.01
N LYS A 352 27.56 7.11 -28.39
CA LYS A 352 28.50 6.75 -29.46
C LYS A 352 27.93 7.09 -30.84
N GLU A 353 26.64 6.83 -31.06
CA GLU A 353 25.96 7.22 -32.30
C GLU A 353 25.92 8.75 -32.46
N MET A 354 25.63 9.50 -31.39
CA MET A 354 25.72 10.97 -31.39
C MET A 354 27.13 11.52 -31.70
N GLN A 355 28.18 10.78 -31.31
CA GLN A 355 29.57 11.16 -31.60
C GLN A 355 29.94 10.87 -33.06
N GLN A 356 29.51 9.74 -33.63
CA GLN A 356 29.69 9.41 -35.06
C GLN A 356 28.93 10.41 -35.94
N ALA A 357 27.65 10.68 -35.65
CA ALA A 357 26.87 11.72 -36.32
C ALA A 357 27.56 13.10 -36.30
N LEU A 358 28.21 13.46 -35.20
CA LEU A 358 28.96 14.70 -35.06
C LEU A 358 30.25 14.72 -35.90
N GLU A 359 30.89 13.57 -36.15
CA GLU A 359 32.03 13.46 -37.07
C GLU A 359 31.59 13.52 -38.53
N GLU A 360 30.50 12.86 -38.91
CA GLU A 360 29.94 12.93 -40.27
C GLU A 360 29.41 14.34 -40.61
N LEU A 361 28.80 15.06 -39.67
CA LEU A 361 28.44 16.48 -39.83
C LEU A 361 29.68 17.38 -40.05
N LYS A 362 30.84 17.06 -39.44
CA LYS A 362 32.11 17.77 -39.72
C LYS A 362 32.68 17.39 -41.09
N GLY A 363 32.51 16.12 -41.51
CA GLY A 363 32.77 15.64 -42.87
C GLY A 363 31.85 16.25 -43.93
N LYS A 364 30.69 16.76 -43.49
CA LYS A 364 29.56 17.27 -44.27
C LYS A 364 28.74 16.18 -44.96
N ASP A 365 28.81 14.93 -44.51
CA ASP A 365 27.90 13.90 -44.96
C ASP A 365 26.62 13.92 -44.12
N LEU A 366 25.59 14.56 -44.67
CA LEU A 366 24.29 14.68 -44.01
C LEU A 366 23.50 13.35 -44.00
N LYS A 367 23.79 12.42 -44.91
CA LYS A 367 23.05 11.15 -45.03
C LYS A 367 23.57 10.12 -44.03
N GLU A 368 24.88 10.09 -43.84
CA GLU A 368 25.53 9.18 -42.92
C GLU A 368 25.28 9.68 -41.48
N ALA A 369 25.34 11.01 -41.26
CA ALA A 369 24.91 11.62 -39.99
C ALA A 369 23.42 11.39 -39.65
N ASP A 370 22.52 11.38 -40.63
CA ASP A 370 21.08 11.08 -40.43
C ASP A 370 20.87 9.65 -39.90
N ALA A 371 21.57 8.66 -40.48
CA ALA A 371 21.49 7.27 -40.04
C ALA A 371 21.99 7.07 -38.59
N ASP A 372 23.11 7.70 -38.22
CA ASP A 372 23.62 7.68 -36.84
C ASP A 372 22.68 8.43 -35.88
N GLN A 373 22.04 9.51 -36.35
CA GLN A 373 21.04 10.23 -35.57
C GLN A 373 19.78 9.39 -35.30
N GLU A 374 19.29 8.62 -36.28
CA GLU A 374 18.19 7.67 -36.10
C GLU A 374 18.56 6.54 -35.13
N GLN A 375 19.78 6.00 -35.19
CA GLN A 375 20.26 4.98 -34.25
C GLN A 375 20.34 5.53 -32.81
N ALA A 376 20.82 6.76 -32.63
CA ALA A 376 20.80 7.45 -31.33
C ALA A 376 19.38 7.61 -30.79
N ILE A 377 18.41 7.99 -31.64
CA ILE A 377 17.00 8.12 -31.27
C ILE A 377 16.43 6.77 -30.80
N ALA A 378 16.62 5.71 -31.59
CA ALA A 378 16.13 4.38 -31.25
C ALA A 378 16.68 3.87 -29.90
N LYS A 379 17.95 4.18 -29.58
CA LYS A 379 18.56 3.83 -28.30
C LYS A 379 18.03 4.64 -27.13
N LEU A 380 17.74 5.93 -27.30
CA LEU A 380 17.05 6.73 -26.28
C LEU A 380 15.59 6.29 -26.07
N GLU A 381 14.91 5.79 -27.09
CA GLU A 381 13.57 5.21 -26.94
C GLU A 381 13.60 3.86 -26.19
N GLN A 382 14.63 3.04 -26.42
CA GLN A 382 14.85 1.82 -25.63
C GLN A 382 15.13 2.17 -24.14
N MET A 383 16.06 3.09 -23.86
CA MET A 383 16.33 3.59 -22.51
C MET A 383 15.06 4.10 -21.83
N LYS A 384 14.24 4.88 -22.56
CA LYS A 384 12.98 5.41 -22.04
C LYS A 384 12.01 4.28 -21.67
N ALA A 385 11.80 3.30 -22.55
CA ALA A 385 10.89 2.19 -22.30
C ALA A 385 11.32 1.35 -21.09
N GLU A 386 12.62 1.16 -20.89
CA GLU A 386 13.16 0.45 -19.72
C GLU A 386 12.97 1.23 -18.41
N LEU A 387 13.11 2.56 -18.43
CA LEU A 387 12.81 3.42 -17.29
C LEU A 387 11.30 3.52 -17.01
N GLU A 388 10.44 3.53 -18.04
CA GLU A 388 8.98 3.49 -17.88
C GLU A 388 8.50 2.15 -17.29
N GLU A 389 9.13 1.03 -17.69
CA GLU A 389 8.86 -0.29 -17.10
C GLU A 389 9.32 -0.37 -15.63
N LEU A 390 10.51 0.15 -15.30
CA LEU A 390 10.98 0.20 -13.92
C LEU A 390 10.10 1.12 -13.04
N LEU A 391 9.65 2.27 -13.57
CA LEU A 391 8.70 3.15 -12.88
C LEU A 391 7.37 2.44 -12.59
N ARG A 392 6.88 1.63 -13.54
CA ARG A 392 5.67 0.82 -13.34
C ARG A 392 5.86 -0.22 -12.24
N GLN A 393 6.97 -0.96 -12.26
CA GLN A 393 7.29 -1.96 -11.23
C GLN A 393 7.35 -1.32 -9.82
N LEU A 394 8.00 -0.17 -9.68
CA LEU A 394 8.06 0.56 -8.40
C LEU A 394 6.70 1.08 -7.92
N ARG A 395 5.79 1.47 -8.84
CA ARG A 395 4.41 1.84 -8.49
C ARG A 395 3.55 0.63 -8.08
N GLU A 396 3.78 -0.52 -8.69
CA GLU A 396 3.15 -1.79 -8.31
C GLU A 396 3.63 -2.21 -6.89
N GLU A 397 4.93 -2.08 -6.58
CA GLU A 397 5.49 -2.22 -5.22
C GLU A 397 4.86 -1.22 -4.23
N GLU A 398 4.79 0.07 -4.58
CA GLU A 398 4.18 1.12 -3.74
C GLU A 398 2.69 0.83 -3.44
N LYS A 399 1.93 0.37 -4.44
CA LYS A 399 0.52 0.01 -4.29
C LYS A 399 0.33 -1.23 -3.40
N GLU A 400 1.12 -2.30 -3.58
CA GLU A 400 1.08 -3.48 -2.70
C GLU A 400 1.41 -3.10 -1.24
N MET A 401 2.36 -2.18 -1.06
CA MET A 401 2.75 -1.64 0.24
C MET A 401 1.66 -0.80 0.91
N TYR A 402 0.97 0.09 0.19
CA TYR A 402 -0.16 0.85 0.75
C TYR A 402 -1.36 -0.06 1.08
N LEU A 403 -1.71 -0.99 0.19
CA LEU A 403 -2.82 -1.90 0.40
C LEU A 403 -2.59 -2.84 1.59
N THR A 404 -1.38 -3.40 1.73
CA THR A 404 -1.00 -4.23 2.89
C THR A 404 -1.06 -3.43 4.20
N GLN A 405 -0.58 -2.19 4.20
CA GLN A 405 -0.66 -1.32 5.38
C GLN A 405 -2.10 -0.98 5.77
N LEU A 406 -2.97 -0.71 4.78
CA LEU A 406 -4.38 -0.38 4.98
C LEU A 406 -5.19 -1.60 5.43
N GLU A 407 -4.94 -2.79 4.86
CA GLU A 407 -5.60 -4.03 5.26
C GLU A 407 -5.28 -4.38 6.72
N ALA A 408 -3.99 -4.37 7.09
CA ALA A 408 -3.57 -4.57 8.48
C ALA A 408 -4.20 -3.54 9.43
N ARG A 409 -4.38 -2.29 8.98
CA ARG A 409 -5.04 -1.23 9.73
C ARG A 409 -6.53 -1.51 9.95
N PHE A 410 -7.23 -2.00 8.93
CA PHE A 410 -8.64 -2.40 9.02
C PHE A 410 -8.83 -3.67 9.84
N GLN A 411 -7.97 -4.69 9.71
CA GLN A 411 -7.99 -5.89 10.57
C GLN A 411 -7.84 -5.55 12.06
N ASN A 412 -7.02 -4.56 12.40
CA ASN A 412 -6.88 -4.08 13.78
C ASN A 412 -8.16 -3.41 14.27
N MET A 413 -8.78 -2.54 13.47
CA MET A 413 -10.04 -1.91 13.82
C MET A 413 -11.19 -2.90 13.94
N LEU A 414 -11.24 -3.93 13.08
CA LEU A 414 -12.25 -4.99 13.10
C LEU A 414 -12.20 -5.78 14.41
N ARG A 415 -11.00 -6.21 14.83
CA ARG A 415 -10.81 -6.94 16.09
C ARG A 415 -11.16 -6.09 17.30
N ARG A 416 -10.80 -4.80 17.31
CA ARG A 416 -11.21 -3.86 18.38
C ARG A 416 -12.73 -3.65 18.39
N GLN A 417 -13.35 -3.52 17.23
CA GLN A 417 -14.80 -3.36 17.12
C GLN A 417 -15.55 -4.61 17.59
N GLN A 418 -15.16 -5.80 17.15
CA GLN A 418 -15.74 -7.06 17.64
C GLN A 418 -15.65 -7.21 19.17
N GLN A 419 -14.57 -6.71 19.80
CA GLN A 419 -14.49 -6.63 21.27
C GLN A 419 -15.50 -5.63 21.84
N ILE A 420 -15.59 -4.40 21.30
CA ILE A 420 -16.55 -3.37 21.72
C ILE A 420 -17.99 -3.91 21.68
N ASN A 421 -18.40 -4.45 20.53
CA ASN A 421 -19.73 -5.03 20.33
C ASN A 421 -20.04 -6.17 21.34
N SER A 422 -19.03 -6.96 21.73
CA SER A 422 -19.21 -8.02 22.73
C SER A 422 -19.37 -7.50 24.16
N GLU A 423 -18.81 -6.33 24.46
CA GLU A 423 -18.88 -5.68 25.77
C GLU A 423 -20.14 -4.82 25.92
N THR A 424 -20.59 -4.12 24.87
CA THR A 424 -21.86 -3.38 24.90
C THR A 424 -23.05 -4.31 25.12
N VAL A 425 -23.16 -5.38 24.34
CA VAL A 425 -24.19 -6.44 24.54
C VAL A 425 -24.16 -7.00 25.97
N ARG A 426 -22.95 -7.20 26.54
CA ARG A 426 -22.79 -7.71 27.91
C ARG A 426 -23.18 -6.70 28.99
N LEU A 427 -22.96 -5.41 28.74
CA LEU A 427 -23.35 -4.33 29.66
C LEU A 427 -24.85 -4.07 29.60
N ASP A 428 -25.43 -4.08 28.39
CA ASP A 428 -26.84 -3.83 28.17
C ASP A 428 -27.74 -4.88 28.83
N GLY A 429 -27.32 -6.16 28.76
CA GLY A 429 -27.97 -7.28 29.43
C GLY A 429 -27.92 -7.27 30.97
N ILE A 430 -27.47 -6.20 31.61
CA ILE A 430 -27.56 -5.99 33.07
C ILE A 430 -28.80 -5.12 33.37
N PRO A 431 -29.85 -5.67 34.03
CA PRO A 431 -31.05 -4.92 34.42
C PRO A 431 -30.70 -3.67 35.23
N GLU A 432 -31.45 -2.58 35.06
CA GLU A 432 -31.09 -1.28 35.63
C GLU A 432 -30.98 -1.32 37.17
N GLU A 433 -31.82 -2.11 37.82
CA GLU A 433 -31.82 -2.35 39.27
C GLU A 433 -30.63 -3.19 39.76
N GLU A 434 -29.99 -3.95 38.87
CA GLU A 434 -28.83 -4.81 39.16
C GLU A 434 -27.49 -4.17 38.74
N ARG A 435 -27.50 -2.98 38.12
CA ARG A 435 -26.29 -2.30 37.63
C ARG A 435 -25.35 -1.95 38.79
N PRO A 436 -24.10 -2.47 38.82
CA PRO A 436 -23.16 -2.15 39.88
C PRO A 436 -22.71 -0.69 39.79
N SER A 437 -22.25 -0.11 40.90
CA SER A 437 -21.68 1.25 40.92
C SER A 437 -20.48 1.46 39.98
N THR A 438 -19.87 0.39 39.48
CA THR A 438 -18.81 0.40 38.46
C THR A 438 -19.32 0.40 37.02
N PHE A 439 -20.64 0.36 36.77
CA PHE A 439 -21.23 0.26 35.43
C PHE A 439 -20.72 1.37 34.49
N GLY A 440 -20.87 2.64 34.87
CA GLY A 440 -20.38 3.76 34.05
C GLY A 440 -18.87 3.74 33.82
N ALA A 441 -18.08 3.23 34.78
CA ALA A 441 -16.63 3.06 34.61
C ALA A 441 -16.27 1.93 33.63
N LYS A 442 -17.15 0.93 33.44
CA LYS A 442 -16.99 -0.07 32.36
C LYS A 442 -17.37 0.52 31.00
N VAL A 443 -18.48 1.25 30.93
CA VAL A 443 -18.91 1.92 29.69
C VAL A 443 -17.83 2.90 29.20
N GLU A 444 -17.23 3.70 30.08
CA GLU A 444 -16.15 4.63 29.72
C GLU A 444 -14.90 3.91 29.15
N VAL A 445 -14.60 2.68 29.59
CA VAL A 445 -13.53 1.86 29.00
C VAL A 445 -13.87 1.43 27.57
N VAL A 446 -15.10 0.99 27.33
CA VAL A 446 -15.58 0.61 25.97
C VAL A 446 -15.63 1.83 25.06
N LYS A 447 -16.15 2.96 25.56
CA LYS A 447 -16.18 4.26 24.88
C LYS A 447 -14.78 4.72 24.49
N ARG A 448 -13.79 4.55 25.38
CA ARG A 448 -12.38 4.86 25.07
C ARG A 448 -11.83 3.96 23.96
N GLN A 449 -12.15 2.66 23.97
CA GLN A 449 -11.75 1.77 22.87
C GLN A 449 -12.41 2.20 21.54
N GLN A 450 -13.64 2.74 21.58
CA GLN A 450 -14.31 3.28 20.40
C GLN A 450 -13.67 4.58 19.90
N ASP A 451 -13.27 5.50 20.81
CA ASP A 451 -12.49 6.71 20.47
C ASP A 451 -11.16 6.33 19.81
N GLU A 452 -10.46 5.34 20.37
CA GLU A 452 -9.21 4.80 19.80
C GLU A 452 -9.45 4.15 18.42
N ASN A 453 -10.63 3.57 18.17
CA ASN A 453 -11.03 3.10 16.83
C ASN A 453 -11.33 4.26 15.85
N ALA A 454 -12.03 5.32 16.29
CA ALA A 454 -12.32 6.49 15.45
C ALA A 454 -11.04 7.22 15.01
N LEU A 455 -10.07 7.36 15.91
CA LEU A 455 -8.73 7.88 15.60
C LEU A 455 -7.96 6.99 14.61
N ASP A 456 -8.21 5.68 14.64
CA ASP A 456 -7.63 4.75 13.69
C ASP A 456 -8.33 4.79 12.31
N ALA A 457 -9.63 5.09 12.24
CA ALA A 457 -10.34 5.36 10.99
C ALA A 457 -9.85 6.66 10.34
N ALA A 458 -9.71 7.74 11.13
CA ALA A 458 -9.21 9.02 10.65
C ALA A 458 -7.80 8.94 10.03
N LYS A 459 -6.90 8.11 10.60
CA LYS A 459 -5.56 7.88 10.02
C LYS A 459 -5.59 7.03 8.74
N ALA A 460 -6.50 6.07 8.62
CA ALA A 460 -6.72 5.36 7.35
C ALA A 460 -7.26 6.31 6.26
N LEU A 461 -8.12 7.26 6.64
CA LEU A 461 -8.70 8.25 5.75
C LEU A 461 -7.67 9.26 5.21
N SER A 462 -6.61 9.57 5.98
CA SER A 462 -5.50 10.41 5.50
C SER A 462 -4.77 9.73 4.33
N LEU A 463 -4.29 8.49 4.54
CA LEU A 463 -3.59 7.70 3.52
C LEU A 463 -4.42 7.54 2.22
N LEU A 464 -5.73 7.31 2.36
CA LEU A 464 -6.66 7.22 1.23
C LEU A 464 -6.90 8.56 0.50
N LYS A 465 -6.72 9.70 1.17
CA LYS A 465 -6.83 11.04 0.58
C LYS A 465 -5.50 11.59 0.06
N GLU A 466 -4.38 11.03 0.51
CA GLU A 466 -3.02 11.30 -0.01
C GLU A 466 -2.79 10.64 -1.37
N ASP A 467 -3.36 9.45 -1.60
CA ASP A 467 -3.37 8.76 -2.91
C ASP A 467 -4.21 9.50 -3.98
N GLY A 468 -5.41 9.95 -3.60
CA GLY A 468 -6.28 10.79 -4.45
C GLY A 468 -6.95 10.10 -5.65
N THR A 469 -6.71 8.80 -5.90
CA THR A 469 -7.29 8.07 -7.04
C THR A 469 -8.62 7.38 -6.70
N SER A 470 -8.76 6.89 -5.46
CA SER A 470 -9.93 6.16 -4.98
C SER A 470 -11.08 7.08 -4.54
N VAL A 471 -12.33 6.63 -4.66
CA VAL A 471 -13.54 7.49 -4.57
C VAL A 471 -14.53 7.06 -3.50
N ALA A 472 -15.02 5.82 -3.55
CA ALA A 472 -15.98 5.30 -2.58
C ALA A 472 -15.28 4.69 -1.36
N PHE A 473 -14.00 4.32 -1.46
CA PHE A 473 -13.19 3.91 -0.31
C PHE A 473 -12.98 5.03 0.73
N PRO A 474 -12.54 6.25 0.36
CA PRO A 474 -12.49 7.37 1.30
C PRO A 474 -13.85 7.67 1.94
N GLU A 475 -14.93 7.69 1.15
CA GLU A 475 -16.29 7.94 1.66
C GLU A 475 -16.76 6.82 2.60
N ALA A 476 -16.47 5.55 2.32
CA ALA A 476 -16.78 4.43 3.20
C ALA A 476 -16.06 4.54 4.55
N VAL A 477 -14.77 4.88 4.55
CA VAL A 477 -13.99 5.11 5.78
C VAL A 477 -14.51 6.33 6.55
N GLU A 478 -14.91 7.41 5.87
CA GLU A 478 -15.47 8.60 6.53
C GLU A 478 -16.86 8.33 7.13
N GLN A 479 -17.73 7.60 6.43
CA GLN A 479 -19.01 7.14 6.97
C GLN A 479 -18.84 6.17 8.15
N MET A 480 -17.84 5.31 8.11
CA MET A 480 -17.47 4.42 9.21
C MET A 480 -16.92 5.20 10.41
N GLN A 481 -16.06 6.20 10.20
CA GLN A 481 -15.56 7.08 11.27
C GLN A 481 -16.72 7.81 11.95
N SER A 482 -17.65 8.40 11.18
CA SER A 482 -18.85 9.06 11.72
C SER A 482 -19.72 8.10 12.55
N ASN A 483 -19.81 6.83 12.16
CA ASN A 483 -20.48 5.79 12.96
C ASN A 483 -19.74 5.54 14.29
N MET A 484 -18.41 5.40 14.27
CA MET A 484 -17.60 5.22 15.48
C MET A 484 -17.76 6.41 16.45
N GLU A 485 -17.76 7.64 15.93
CA GLU A 485 -17.99 8.86 16.73
C GLU A 485 -19.41 8.94 17.31
N ASN A 486 -20.42 8.43 16.61
CA ASN A 486 -21.80 8.32 17.11
C ASN A 486 -21.88 7.31 18.28
N VAL A 487 -21.26 6.13 18.14
CA VAL A 487 -21.15 5.14 19.21
C VAL A 487 -20.43 5.73 20.43
N SER A 488 -19.27 6.37 20.25
CA SER A 488 -18.56 7.08 21.34
C SER A 488 -19.42 8.11 22.06
N ARG A 489 -20.25 8.87 21.32
CA ARG A 489 -21.18 9.86 21.90
C ARG A 489 -22.26 9.18 22.73
N ARG A 490 -22.91 8.14 22.21
CA ARG A 490 -24.02 7.46 22.90
C ARG A 490 -23.53 6.65 24.12
N LEU A 491 -22.36 6.01 24.03
CA LEU A 491 -21.69 5.42 25.20
C LEU A 491 -21.34 6.46 26.28
N SER A 492 -21.01 7.71 25.92
CA SER A 492 -20.79 8.78 26.91
C SER A 492 -22.07 9.19 27.68
N HIS A 493 -23.25 8.83 27.14
CA HIS A 493 -24.55 8.94 27.82
C HIS A 493 -24.99 7.64 28.52
N LEU A 494 -24.09 6.65 28.63
CA LEU A 494 -24.32 5.31 29.17
C LEU A 494 -25.28 4.44 28.34
N ASP A 495 -25.51 4.77 27.07
CA ASP A 495 -26.43 4.06 26.18
C ASP A 495 -25.74 2.89 25.47
N THR A 496 -26.09 1.67 25.91
CA THR A 496 -25.58 0.39 25.38
C THR A 496 -26.61 -0.35 24.51
N GLY A 497 -27.79 0.24 24.23
CA GLY A 497 -28.96 -0.47 23.71
C GLY A 497 -28.90 -0.83 22.22
N ASP A 498 -30.02 -1.35 21.68
CA ASP A 498 -30.13 -1.82 20.28
C ASP A 498 -29.50 -0.88 19.25
N THR A 499 -29.67 0.43 19.43
CA THR A 499 -29.22 1.45 18.47
C THR A 499 -27.70 1.63 18.53
N THR A 500 -27.07 1.39 19.69
CA THR A 500 -25.60 1.34 19.83
C THR A 500 -25.08 0.11 19.10
N GLN A 501 -25.62 -1.06 19.46
CA GLN A 501 -25.25 -2.37 18.93
C GLN A 501 -25.47 -2.45 17.40
N LEU A 502 -26.49 -1.77 16.86
CA LEU A 502 -26.74 -1.66 15.42
C LEU A 502 -25.64 -0.90 14.68
N ILE A 503 -25.27 0.30 15.16
CA ILE A 503 -24.25 1.12 14.51
C ILE A 503 -22.88 0.40 14.61
N GLU A 504 -22.62 -0.22 15.76
CA GLU A 504 -21.49 -1.12 16.02
C GLU A 504 -21.41 -2.31 15.05
N LEU A 505 -22.53 -2.94 14.69
CA LEU A 505 -22.57 -4.03 13.70
C LEU A 505 -22.34 -3.52 12.26
N LEU A 506 -22.77 -2.31 11.94
CA LEU A 506 -22.54 -1.71 10.61
C LEU A 506 -21.08 -1.25 10.43
N ILE A 507 -20.40 -0.85 11.52
CA ILE A 507 -18.96 -0.62 11.51
C ILE A 507 -18.21 -1.94 11.23
N VAL A 508 -18.61 -3.05 11.87
CA VAL A 508 -18.04 -4.39 11.61
C VAL A 508 -18.21 -4.79 10.14
N GLU A 509 -19.42 -4.68 9.58
CA GLU A 509 -19.67 -5.02 8.17
C GLU A 509 -18.82 -4.16 7.20
N SER A 510 -18.74 -2.85 7.45
CA SER A 510 -17.94 -1.94 6.63
C SER A 510 -16.46 -2.33 6.61
N LEU A 511 -15.93 -2.72 7.77
CA LEU A 511 -14.55 -3.20 7.90
C LEU A 511 -14.34 -4.53 7.19
N GLU A 512 -15.26 -5.49 7.33
CA GLU A 512 -15.18 -6.80 6.67
C GLU A 512 -15.23 -6.68 5.14
N GLU A 513 -16.09 -5.83 4.59
CA GLU A 513 -16.17 -5.58 3.14
C GLU A 513 -14.96 -4.83 2.58
N MET A 514 -14.43 -3.85 3.32
CA MET A 514 -13.19 -3.17 2.93
C MET A 514 -12.00 -4.13 2.94
N ILE A 515 -11.81 -4.93 4.01
CA ILE A 515 -10.75 -5.94 4.08
C ILE A 515 -10.86 -6.93 2.90
N PHE A 516 -12.06 -7.49 2.67
CA PHE A 516 -12.30 -8.43 1.57
C PHE A 516 -11.98 -7.84 0.19
N ALA A 517 -12.23 -6.54 -0.01
CA ALA A 517 -11.95 -5.85 -1.26
C ALA A 517 -10.46 -5.50 -1.43
N LEU A 518 -9.74 -5.17 -0.36
CA LEU A 518 -8.27 -5.00 -0.38
C LEU A 518 -7.57 -6.34 -0.66
N GLN A 519 -7.99 -7.42 -0.01
CA GLN A 519 -7.47 -8.78 -0.23
C GLN A 519 -7.63 -9.21 -1.69
N GLN A 520 -8.78 -8.94 -2.33
CA GLN A 520 -9.01 -9.17 -3.76
C GLN A 520 -8.10 -8.34 -4.68
N GLU A 521 -7.58 -7.20 -4.25
CA GLU A 521 -6.66 -6.40 -5.06
C GLU A 521 -5.21 -6.91 -4.89
N LEU A 522 -4.81 -7.24 -3.66
CA LEU A 522 -3.52 -7.87 -3.35
C LEU A 522 -3.36 -9.22 -4.08
N GLU A 523 -4.38 -10.10 -4.02
CA GLU A 523 -4.40 -11.39 -4.71
C GLU A 523 -4.20 -11.24 -6.22
N LYS A 524 -4.90 -10.28 -6.86
CA LYS A 524 -4.75 -10.00 -8.30
C LYS A 524 -3.37 -9.49 -8.68
N MET A 525 -2.76 -8.62 -7.87
CA MET A 525 -1.42 -8.11 -8.17
C MET A 525 -0.40 -9.25 -8.08
N GLN A 526 -0.56 -10.16 -7.12
CA GLN A 526 0.28 -11.37 -7.02
C GLN A 526 0.03 -12.36 -8.16
N GLU A 527 -1.20 -12.49 -8.69
CA GLU A 527 -1.48 -13.22 -9.93
C GLU A 527 -0.83 -12.55 -11.16
N GLN A 528 -0.84 -11.21 -11.24
CA GLN A 528 -0.25 -10.45 -12.34
C GLN A 528 1.29 -10.50 -12.33
N GLN A 529 1.93 -10.41 -11.16
CA GLN A 529 3.37 -10.62 -10.99
C GLN A 529 3.79 -12.03 -11.45
N GLN A 530 2.97 -13.06 -11.19
CA GLN A 530 3.21 -14.43 -11.65
C GLN A 530 2.93 -14.63 -13.15
N GLN A 531 2.03 -13.85 -13.74
CA GLN A 531 1.65 -13.94 -15.16
C GLN A 531 2.33 -12.85 -16.01
N GLN A 532 3.66 -12.93 -16.12
CA GLN A 532 4.43 -12.10 -17.05
C GLN A 532 4.15 -12.42 -18.54
N GLN A 533 2.99 -11.99 -19.07
CA GLN A 533 2.84 -11.37 -20.39
C GLN A 533 1.39 -10.95 -20.73
N GLN A 534 1.28 -9.90 -21.54
CA GLN A 534 0.08 -9.48 -22.29
C GLN A 534 -1.13 -8.97 -21.48
N GLN A 535 -0.97 -7.81 -20.85
CA GLN A 535 -1.97 -6.75 -21.06
C GLN A 535 -1.34 -5.35 -21.03
N GLN A 536 -1.14 -4.77 -22.22
CA GLN A 536 -1.00 -3.32 -22.35
C GLN A 536 -2.39 -2.70 -22.29
N GLN A 537 -2.75 -2.08 -21.17
CA GLN A 537 -3.79 -1.06 -21.19
C GLN A 537 -3.47 0.05 -20.20
N GLN A 538 -3.34 1.28 -20.72
CA GLN A 538 -2.94 2.44 -19.94
C GLN A 538 -4.10 2.94 -19.07
N GLN A 539 -3.95 2.72 -17.77
CA GLN A 539 -4.44 3.57 -16.69
C GLN A 539 -3.60 3.18 -15.48
N ASP A 540 -3.06 4.14 -14.71
CA ASP A 540 -2.59 3.84 -13.36
C ASP A 540 -3.82 3.35 -12.58
N PRO A 541 -3.89 2.07 -12.17
CA PRO A 541 -5.07 1.56 -11.51
C PRO A 541 -5.02 2.06 -10.07
N GLY A 542 -5.89 3.01 -9.74
CA GLY A 542 -6.03 3.54 -8.39
C GLY A 542 -6.14 2.46 -7.32
N LEU A 543 -5.93 2.80 -6.05
CA LEU A 543 -5.73 1.85 -4.94
C LEU A 543 -6.64 0.62 -5.01
N VAL A 544 -7.92 0.79 -5.35
CA VAL A 544 -8.84 -0.32 -5.59
C VAL A 544 -9.53 -0.22 -6.95
N ASN A 545 -9.59 -1.34 -7.69
CA ASN A 545 -10.26 -1.42 -8.99
C ASN A 545 -11.74 -0.95 -8.99
N GLN A 546 -12.20 -0.40 -10.12
CA GLN A 546 -13.55 0.16 -10.31
C GLN A 546 -14.71 -0.79 -9.93
N LEU A 547 -14.55 -2.11 -10.12
CA LEU A 547 -15.59 -3.07 -9.74
C LEU A 547 -15.74 -3.18 -8.22
N ALA A 548 -14.66 -3.01 -7.46
CA ALA A 548 -14.70 -2.97 -6.01
C ALA A 548 -15.17 -1.61 -5.46
N GLU A 549 -14.84 -0.49 -6.11
CA GLU A 549 -15.48 0.82 -5.85
C GLU A 549 -17.02 0.74 -6.03
N LEU A 550 -17.49 0.12 -7.12
CA LEU A 550 -18.92 -0.12 -7.35
C LEU A 550 -19.56 -1.09 -6.34
N LYS A 551 -18.83 -2.12 -5.88
CA LYS A 551 -19.29 -2.99 -4.77
C LYS A 551 -19.46 -2.18 -3.49
N MET A 552 -18.54 -1.25 -3.20
CA MET A 552 -18.56 -0.40 -2.01
C MET A 552 -19.77 0.55 -2.00
N ILE A 553 -19.98 1.30 -3.10
CA ILE A 553 -21.17 2.14 -3.31
C ILE A 553 -22.47 1.36 -3.04
N ARG A 554 -22.57 0.14 -3.60
CA ARG A 554 -23.73 -0.73 -3.41
C ARG A 554 -23.93 -1.15 -1.95
N SER A 555 -22.87 -1.35 -1.17
CA SER A 555 -23.00 -1.67 0.25
C SER A 555 -23.45 -0.47 1.08
N LEU A 556 -22.79 0.69 0.95
CA LEU A 556 -23.17 1.91 1.65
C LEU A 556 -24.67 2.21 1.42
N GLN A 557 -25.15 2.02 0.19
CA GLN A 557 -26.57 2.15 -0.15
C GLN A 557 -27.48 1.13 0.59
N ASN A 558 -27.03 -0.11 0.78
CA ASN A 558 -27.74 -1.15 1.56
C ASN A 558 -27.68 -0.90 3.08
N GLN A 559 -26.61 -0.29 3.59
CA GLN A 559 -26.48 0.11 5.01
C GLN A 559 -27.47 1.24 5.34
N ILE A 560 -27.54 2.28 4.51
CA ILE A 560 -28.58 3.32 4.63
C ILE A 560 -29.97 2.71 4.58
N ASN A 561 -30.23 1.77 3.67
CA ASN A 561 -31.54 1.12 3.56
C ASN A 561 -31.93 0.38 4.87
N ARG A 562 -30.98 -0.30 5.51
CA ARG A 562 -31.19 -1.01 6.78
C ARG A 562 -31.41 -0.06 7.95
N LEU A 563 -30.55 0.95 8.12
CA LEU A 563 -30.73 1.98 9.16
C LEU A 563 -32.09 2.69 9.01
N THR A 564 -32.46 3.08 7.79
CA THR A 564 -33.74 3.75 7.51
C THR A 564 -34.93 2.86 7.91
N ARG A 565 -34.90 1.56 7.59
CA ARG A 565 -35.95 0.61 8.02
C ARG A 565 -36.00 0.46 9.53
N GLN A 566 -34.86 0.36 10.21
CA GLN A 566 -34.82 0.11 11.65
C GLN A 566 -35.22 1.34 12.47
N ILE A 567 -34.94 2.55 11.99
CA ILE A 567 -35.54 3.78 12.53
C ILE A 567 -37.05 3.77 12.27
N GLY A 568 -37.49 3.44 11.05
CA GLY A 568 -38.91 3.35 10.71
C GLY A 568 -39.72 2.34 11.53
N LEU A 569 -39.08 1.30 12.09
CA LEU A 569 -39.69 0.37 13.05
C LEU A 569 -39.81 0.93 14.48
N LYS A 570 -39.15 2.06 14.79
CA LYS A 570 -39.19 2.77 16.08
C LYS A 570 -39.96 4.11 16.01
N VAL A 571 -40.60 4.43 14.87
CA VAL A 571 -41.39 5.65 14.63
C VAL A 571 -42.88 5.32 14.67
N ASP A 572 -43.61 5.85 15.66
CA ASP A 572 -45.07 5.76 15.74
C ASP A 572 -45.76 6.77 14.81
N GLY A 573 -45.80 6.48 13.51
CA GLY A 573 -46.55 7.24 12.51
C GLY A 573 -45.77 7.54 11.22
N GLU A 574 -46.17 8.61 10.51
CA GLU A 574 -45.50 9.04 9.26
C GLU A 574 -44.27 9.93 9.50
N GLN A 575 -44.01 10.39 10.73
CA GLN A 575 -42.94 11.34 11.07
C GLN A 575 -42.27 10.96 12.38
N ALA A 576 -40.93 10.98 12.41
CA ALA A 576 -40.17 10.88 13.65
C ALA A 576 -40.43 12.13 14.53
N ALA A 577 -40.90 11.90 15.76
CA ALA A 577 -41.15 12.95 16.74
C ALA A 577 -40.03 13.07 17.79
N ASP A 578 -39.16 12.06 17.87
CA ASP A 578 -38.00 12.01 18.77
C ASP A 578 -36.79 12.75 18.15
N PRO A 579 -36.13 13.68 18.88
CA PRO A 579 -34.96 14.38 18.38
C PRO A 579 -33.80 13.49 17.94
N GLU A 580 -33.52 12.37 18.62
CA GLU A 580 -32.42 11.48 18.21
C GLU A 580 -32.73 10.79 16.87
N GLN A 581 -33.96 10.29 16.70
CA GLN A 581 -34.43 9.76 15.41
C GLN A 581 -34.35 10.79 14.28
N ILE A 582 -34.69 12.06 14.56
CA ILE A 582 -34.60 13.15 13.58
C ILE A 582 -33.14 13.40 13.16
N ASP A 583 -32.20 13.46 14.11
CA ASP A 583 -30.77 13.68 13.82
C ASP A 583 -30.16 12.50 13.05
N LEU A 584 -30.53 11.25 13.38
CA LEU A 584 -30.12 10.06 12.60
C LEU A 584 -30.65 10.10 11.17
N LEU A 585 -31.90 10.52 10.95
CA LEU A 585 -32.47 10.65 9.59
C LEU A 585 -31.79 11.77 8.78
N GLN A 586 -31.39 12.88 9.41
CA GLN A 586 -30.60 13.93 8.77
C GLN A 586 -29.17 13.48 8.42
N ASP A 587 -28.54 12.65 9.25
CA ASP A 587 -27.24 12.04 8.92
C ASP A 587 -27.35 11.06 7.74
N LEU A 588 -28.37 10.18 7.74
CA LEU A 588 -28.66 9.29 6.62
C LEU A 588 -28.92 10.03 5.31
N SER A 589 -29.64 11.16 5.35
CA SER A 589 -29.86 12.00 4.17
C SER A 589 -28.55 12.54 3.58
N ARG A 590 -27.62 12.99 4.42
CA ARG A 590 -26.30 13.50 3.99
C ARG A 590 -25.37 12.40 3.48
N ARG A 591 -25.46 11.18 4.03
CA ARG A 591 -24.77 10.00 3.49
C ARG A 591 -25.33 9.59 2.13
N GLN A 592 -26.64 9.67 1.95
CA GLN A 592 -27.29 9.35 0.68
C GLN A 592 -26.88 10.33 -0.43
N GLU A 593 -26.73 11.62 -0.08
CA GLU A 593 -26.20 12.67 -0.95
C GLU A 593 -24.73 12.41 -1.33
N ARG A 594 -23.85 12.14 -0.35
CA ARG A 594 -22.44 11.82 -0.64
C ARG A 594 -22.22 10.53 -1.44
N ILE A 595 -23.05 9.49 -1.25
CA ILE A 595 -23.02 8.30 -2.12
C ILE A 595 -23.40 8.68 -3.56
N GLN A 596 -24.35 9.59 -3.76
CA GLN A 596 -24.71 10.09 -5.09
C GLN A 596 -23.55 10.89 -5.71
N GLU A 597 -22.84 11.72 -4.94
CA GLU A 597 -21.64 12.45 -5.39
C GLU A 597 -20.51 11.49 -5.77
N ALA A 598 -20.13 10.54 -4.90
CA ALA A 598 -19.11 9.54 -5.19
C ALA A 598 -19.46 8.66 -6.41
N THR A 599 -20.75 8.31 -6.58
CA THR A 599 -21.24 7.60 -7.77
C THR A 599 -21.11 8.45 -9.03
N TYR A 600 -21.39 9.75 -8.94
CA TYR A 600 -21.24 10.68 -10.06
C TYR A 600 -19.76 10.84 -10.45
N ASP A 601 -18.88 11.12 -9.50
CA ASP A 601 -17.45 11.35 -9.76
C ASP A 601 -16.75 10.10 -10.33
N LEU A 602 -17.11 8.91 -9.84
CA LEU A 602 -16.69 7.63 -10.43
C LEU A 602 -17.22 7.45 -11.86
N SER A 603 -18.45 7.90 -12.15
CA SER A 603 -19.06 7.78 -13.49
C SER A 603 -18.50 8.74 -14.54
N VAL A 604 -17.97 9.90 -14.13
CA VAL A 604 -17.35 10.89 -15.03
C VAL A 604 -15.83 10.79 -15.10
N GLY A 605 -15.21 9.88 -14.33
CA GLY A 605 -13.76 9.70 -14.30
C GLY A 605 -13.00 10.90 -13.76
N ARG A 606 -13.57 11.65 -12.80
CA ARG A 606 -13.04 12.94 -12.31
C ARG A 606 -11.68 12.85 -11.60
N ASN A 607 -11.26 11.64 -11.26
CA ASN A 607 -10.05 11.29 -10.53
C ASN A 607 -9.08 10.47 -11.41
N GLN A 608 -9.14 10.68 -12.74
CA GLN A 608 -8.22 10.21 -13.78
C GLN A 608 -7.72 11.40 -14.62
#